data_AF-A0A2V8JCI0-F1
#
_entry.id   AF-A0A2V8JCI0-F1
#
_cell.length_a   1.000
_cell.length_b   1.000
_cell.length_c   1.000
_cell.angle_alpha   90.00
_cell.angle_beta   90.00
_cell.angle_gamma   90.00
#
_symmetry.space_group_name_H-M   'P 1'
#
loop_
_entity.id
_entity.type
_entity.pdbx_description
1 polymer ?
#
loop_
_entity_poly.entity_id
_entity_poly.type
_entity_poly.pdbx_seq_one_letter_code
_entity_poly.pdbx_strand_id
1 'polypeptide(L)'
;MVLSIWLGVVITEVLFEFAASDAESLRAAARFHYKVDRFGELPILFAVLVTGTILAVRAWPLTPLHFIKIAASLVAVGSNLICTLWVFQRRRIEDVNVLLGFRRRIWSLAAVGVVFATPALYLGLVYFQE
;
A
#
# COMPACT_ATOMS: atom_id res chain seq x y z
N MET A 1 -6.51 -14.22 -0.79
CA MET A 1 -6.29 -14.10 -2.25
C MET A 1 -5.94 -12.67 -2.68
N VAL A 2 -6.80 -11.67 -2.48
CA VAL A 2 -6.53 -10.26 -2.91
C VAL A 2 -5.28 -9.66 -2.27
N LEU A 3 -5.05 -9.88 -0.98
CA LEU A 3 -3.85 -9.42 -0.27
C LEU A 3 -2.54 -10.03 -0.82
N SER A 4 -2.58 -11.27 -1.28
CA SER A 4 -1.40 -11.94 -1.87
C SER A 4 -1.04 -11.34 -3.22
N ILE A 5 -2.05 -10.93 -4.00
CA ILE A 5 -1.86 -10.21 -5.27
C ILE A 5 -1.27 -8.83 -4.99
N TRP A 6 -1.82 -8.10 -4.01
CA TRP A 6 -1.27 -6.82 -3.54
C TRP A 6 0.21 -6.93 -3.17
N LEU A 7 0.58 -7.95 -2.39
CA LEU A 7 1.97 -8.15 -1.96
C LEU A 7 2.92 -8.35 -3.15
N GLY A 8 2.51 -9.08 -4.19
CA GLY A 8 3.32 -9.26 -5.40
C GLY A 8 3.53 -7.94 -6.17
N VAL A 9 2.53 -7.08 -6.18
CA VAL A 9 2.61 -5.73 -6.77
C VAL A 9 3.64 -4.88 -6.03
N VAL A 10 3.51 -4.77 -4.70
CA VAL A 10 4.44 -3.99 -3.86
C VAL A 10 5.88 -4.50 -3.96
N ILE A 11 6.09 -5.82 -3.97
CA ILE A 11 7.44 -6.39 -4.15
C ILE A 11 8.05 -5.93 -5.48
N THR A 12 7.24 -5.96 -6.55
CA THR A 12 7.71 -5.52 -7.88
C THR A 12 8.13 -4.04 -7.86
N GLU A 13 7.35 -3.17 -7.23
CA GLU A 13 7.68 -1.75 -7.10
C GLU A 13 8.96 -1.52 -6.30
N VAL A 14 9.11 -2.22 -5.17
CA VAL A 14 10.32 -2.14 -4.33
C VAL A 14 11.56 -2.54 -5.13
N LEU A 15 11.49 -3.62 -5.91
CA LEU A 15 12.61 -4.08 -6.73
C LEU A 15 13.01 -3.03 -7.78
N PHE A 16 12.03 -2.42 -8.47
CA PHE A 16 12.30 -1.38 -9.46
C PHE A 16 12.85 -0.08 -8.83
N GLU A 17 12.33 0.33 -7.66
CA GLU A 17 12.84 1.50 -6.92
C GLU A 17 14.24 1.27 -6.36
N PHE A 18 14.55 0.03 -5.96
CA PHE A 18 15.86 -0.34 -5.44
C PHE A 18 16.93 -0.44 -6.55
N ALA A 19 16.55 -0.95 -7.73
CA ALA A 19 17.44 -1.07 -8.87
C ALA A 19 17.80 0.29 -9.52
N ALA A 20 17.00 1.33 -9.30
CA ALA A 20 17.24 2.66 -9.86
C ALA A 20 18.41 3.39 -9.18
N SER A 21 19.50 3.59 -9.93
CA SER A 21 20.78 4.11 -9.42
C SER A 21 21.25 5.42 -10.09
N ASP A 22 20.65 5.80 -11.21
CA ASP A 22 20.97 7.02 -11.96
C ASP A 22 19.72 7.87 -12.23
N ALA A 23 19.91 9.06 -12.78
CA ALA A 23 18.82 10.02 -13.04
C ALA A 23 17.77 9.50 -14.03
N GLU A 24 18.16 8.70 -15.02
CA GLU A 24 17.25 8.16 -16.02
C GLU A 24 16.41 7.03 -15.42
N SER A 25 17.07 6.07 -14.76
CA SER A 25 16.42 4.96 -14.08
C SER A 25 15.52 5.41 -12.93
N LEU A 26 15.86 6.47 -12.19
CA LEU A 26 14.98 7.06 -11.17
C LEU A 26 13.69 7.64 -11.76
N ARG A 27 13.78 8.31 -12.91
CA ARG A 27 12.58 8.82 -13.62
C ARG A 27 11.77 7.68 -14.20
N ALA A 28 12.42 6.66 -14.74
CA ALA A 28 11.76 5.46 -15.24
C ALA A 28 11.01 4.72 -14.10
N ALA A 29 11.65 4.54 -12.94
CA ALA A 29 11.04 3.97 -11.75
C ALA A 29 9.82 4.77 -11.28
N ALA A 30 9.90 6.11 -11.21
CA ALA A 30 8.76 6.95 -10.84
C ALA A 30 7.56 6.80 -11.81
N ARG A 31 7.81 6.70 -13.13
CA ARG A 31 6.77 6.46 -14.14
C ARG A 31 6.21 5.04 -14.08
N PHE A 32 7.06 4.06 -13.81
CA PHE A 32 6.67 2.66 -13.63
C PHE A 32 5.77 2.50 -12.40
N HIS A 33 6.24 2.97 -11.24
CA HIS A 33 5.49 2.97 -9.98
C HIS A 33 4.12 3.63 -10.18
N TYR A 34 4.04 4.79 -10.86
CA TYR A 34 2.76 5.40 -11.19
C TYR A 34 1.80 4.49 -11.99
N LYS A 35 2.30 3.75 -12.98
CA LYS A 35 1.46 2.82 -13.76
C LYS A 35 0.98 1.66 -12.90
N VAL A 36 1.88 1.10 -12.09
CA VAL A 36 1.57 -0.01 -11.19
C VAL A 36 0.55 0.43 -10.14
N ASP A 37 0.75 1.58 -9.51
CA ASP A 37 -0.21 2.20 -8.59
C ASP A 37 -1.60 2.36 -9.24
N ARG A 38 -1.63 2.94 -10.44
CA ARG A 38 -2.88 3.29 -11.11
C ARG A 38 -3.69 2.08 -11.54
N PHE A 39 -3.03 1.06 -12.09
CA PHE A 39 -3.70 -0.07 -12.76
C PHE A 39 -3.64 -1.38 -11.97
N GLY A 40 -2.75 -1.48 -10.98
CA GLY A 40 -2.63 -2.61 -10.06
C GLY A 40 -3.09 -2.26 -8.66
N GLU A 41 -2.35 -1.38 -7.98
CA GLU A 41 -2.54 -1.06 -6.55
C GLU A 41 -3.95 -0.55 -6.24
N LEU A 42 -4.41 0.51 -6.93
CA LEU A 42 -5.69 1.17 -6.64
C LEU A 42 -6.90 0.23 -6.83
N PRO A 43 -7.03 -0.53 -7.94
CA PRO A 43 -8.07 -1.54 -8.07
C PRO A 43 -8.05 -2.60 -6.96
N ILE A 44 -6.84 -3.01 -6.55
CA ILE A 44 -6.67 -4.01 -5.48
C ILE A 44 -7.07 -3.42 -4.12
N LEU A 45 -6.64 -2.21 -3.78
CA LEU A 45 -7.04 -1.50 -2.57
C LEU A 45 -8.56 -1.29 -2.52
N PHE A 46 -9.17 -0.94 -3.66
CA PHE A 46 -10.62 -0.85 -3.76
C PHE A 46 -11.30 -2.19 -3.46
N ALA A 47 -10.81 -3.30 -4.03
CA ALA A 47 -11.31 -4.64 -3.73
C ALA A 47 -11.13 -5.02 -2.26
N VAL A 48 -10.01 -4.67 -1.62
CA VAL A 48 -9.77 -4.87 -0.19
C VAL A 48 -10.80 -4.12 0.65
N LEU A 49 -11.08 -2.85 0.33
CA LEU A 49 -12.08 -2.06 1.04
C LEU A 49 -13.48 -2.66 0.89
N VAL A 50 -13.90 -2.98 -0.33
CA VAL A 50 -15.22 -3.57 -0.60
C VAL A 50 -15.39 -4.91 0.12
N THR A 51 -14.43 -5.80 -0.02
CA THR A 51 -14.49 -7.12 0.63
C THR A 51 -14.42 -7.01 2.16
N GLY A 52 -13.57 -6.12 2.69
CA GLY A 52 -13.48 -5.85 4.12
C GLY A 52 -14.79 -5.31 4.69
N THR A 53 -15.47 -4.40 3.99
CA THR A 53 -16.79 -3.90 4.39
C THR A 53 -17.85 -5.01 4.38
N ILE A 54 -17.89 -5.85 3.34
CA ILE A 54 -18.82 -6.99 3.29
C ILE A 54 -18.60 -7.94 4.46
N LEU A 55 -17.33 -8.24 4.78
CA LEU A 55 -16.99 -9.10 5.92
C LEU A 55 -17.40 -8.46 7.25
N ALA A 56 -17.18 -7.16 7.43
CA ALA A 56 -17.57 -6.46 8.66
C ALA A 56 -19.10 -6.47 8.88
N VAL A 57 -19.90 -6.33 7.81
CA VAL A 57 -21.36 -6.43 7.90
C VAL A 57 -21.81 -7.85 8.24
N ARG A 58 -21.18 -8.87 7.64
CA ARG A 58 -21.51 -10.29 7.91
C ARG A 58 -21.11 -10.73 9.31
N ALA A 59 -20.03 -10.18 9.86
CA ALA A 59 -19.51 -10.50 11.18
C ALA A 59 -20.24 -9.74 12.32
N TRP A 60 -21.38 -9.10 12.04
CA TRP A 60 -22.12 -8.38 13.07
C TRP A 60 -22.77 -9.34 14.09
N PRO A 61 -22.68 -9.08 15.41
CA PRO A 61 -22.06 -7.91 16.05
C PRO A 61 -20.53 -7.98 16.14
N LEU A 62 -19.88 -6.82 15.91
CA LEU A 62 -18.43 -6.71 15.98
C LEU A 62 -17.90 -6.75 17.42
N THR A 63 -16.90 -7.60 17.66
CA THR A 63 -16.15 -7.64 18.92
C THR A 63 -15.03 -6.59 18.98
N PRO A 64 -14.47 -6.26 20.16
CA PRO A 64 -13.32 -5.36 20.26
C PRO A 64 -12.13 -5.73 19.36
N LEU A 65 -11.86 -7.03 19.16
CA LEU A 65 -10.81 -7.49 18.26
C LEU A 65 -11.09 -7.15 16.79
N HIS A 66 -12.36 -7.18 16.37
CA HIS A 66 -12.73 -6.72 15.04
C HIS A 66 -12.43 -5.23 14.86
N PHE A 67 -12.77 -4.39 15.86
CA PHE A 67 -12.48 -2.97 15.81
C PHE A 67 -10.98 -2.67 15.74
N ILE A 68 -10.16 -3.37 16.52
CA ILE A 68 -8.69 -3.23 16.46
C ILE A 68 -8.17 -3.60 15.07
N LYS A 69 -8.61 -4.73 14.51
CA LYS A 69 -8.23 -5.18 13.16
C LYS A 69 -8.64 -4.17 12.10
N ILE A 70 -9.88 -3.65 12.15
CA ILE A 70 -10.40 -2.67 11.20
C ILE A 70 -9.60 -1.37 11.31
N ALA A 71 -9.38 -0.84 12.52
CA ALA A 71 -8.62 0.39 12.72
C ALA A 71 -7.18 0.27 12.18
N ALA A 72 -6.49 -0.81 12.51
CA ALA A 72 -5.15 -1.07 11.99
C ALA A 72 -5.14 -1.20 10.45
N SER A 73 -6.13 -1.89 9.88
CA SER A 73 -6.28 -2.00 8.42
C SER A 73 -6.53 -0.65 7.75
N LEU A 74 -7.32 0.23 8.36
CA LEU A 74 -7.60 1.56 7.83
C LEU A 74 -6.36 2.46 7.85
N VAL A 75 -5.50 2.36 8.87
CA VAL A 75 -4.21 3.09 8.90
C VAL A 75 -3.29 2.59 7.79
N ALA A 76 -3.23 1.26 7.57
CA ALA A 76 -2.44 0.69 6.49
C ALA A 76 -2.93 1.13 5.11
N VAL A 77 -4.24 1.05 4.85
CA VAL A 77 -4.84 1.50 3.59
C VAL A 77 -4.67 3.02 3.40
N GLY A 78 -4.86 3.81 4.45
CA GLY A 78 -4.70 5.27 4.41
C GLY A 78 -3.26 5.69 4.09
N SER A 79 -2.29 5.06 4.74
CA SER A 79 -0.86 5.25 4.44
C SER A 79 -0.56 4.99 2.97
N ASN A 80 -1.13 3.91 2.44
CA ASN A 80 -0.93 3.52 1.06
C ASN A 80 -1.54 4.50 0.06
N LEU A 81 -2.77 4.95 0.30
CA LEU A 81 -3.41 5.98 -0.52
C LEU A 81 -2.59 7.28 -0.57
N ILE A 82 -2.01 7.70 0.56
CA ILE A 82 -1.14 8.88 0.60
C ILE A 82 0.15 8.65 -0.20
N CYS A 83 0.76 7.46 -0.11
CA CYS A 83 1.90 7.08 -0.96
C CYS A 83 1.54 7.20 -2.44
N THR A 84 0.42 6.62 -2.88
CA THR A 84 -0.05 6.71 -4.28
C THR A 84 -0.25 8.17 -4.72
N LEU A 85 -0.80 9.04 -3.85
CA LEU A 85 -0.93 10.47 -4.17
C LEU A 85 0.44 11.12 -4.43
N TRP A 86 1.43 10.82 -3.60
CA TRP A 86 2.80 11.31 -3.80
C TRP A 86 3.47 10.74 -5.05
N VAL A 87 3.19 9.48 -5.40
CA VAL A 87 3.65 8.89 -6.66
C VAL A 87 3.03 9.62 -7.86
N PHE A 88 1.75 9.93 -7.81
CA PHE A 88 1.06 10.69 -8.86
C PHE A 88 1.63 12.10 -9.02
N GLN A 89 2.04 12.74 -7.92
CA GLN A 89 2.70 14.05 -7.95
C GLN A 89 4.11 13.95 -8.54
N ARG A 90 4.94 13.02 -8.06
CA ARG A 90 6.35 12.94 -8.44
C ARG A 90 6.59 12.50 -9.89
N ARG A 91 5.60 11.88 -10.56
CA ARG A 91 5.74 11.36 -11.93
C ARG A 91 6.14 12.39 -13.00
N ARG A 92 5.90 13.69 -12.73
CA ARG A 92 6.19 14.81 -13.65
C ARG A 92 7.41 15.63 -13.23
N ILE A 93 8.08 15.25 -12.15
CA ILE A 93 9.23 15.98 -11.61
C ILE A 93 10.49 15.50 -12.34
N GLU A 94 11.27 16.44 -12.84
CA GLU A 94 12.53 16.14 -13.55
C GLU A 94 13.77 16.27 -12.65
N ASP A 95 13.66 17.07 -11.58
CA ASP A 95 14.72 17.26 -10.58
C ASP A 95 14.90 15.98 -9.75
N VAL A 96 16.10 15.41 -9.85
CA VAL A 96 16.47 14.15 -9.19
C VAL A 96 16.49 14.29 -7.68
N ASN A 97 16.92 15.44 -7.14
CA ASN A 97 16.97 15.65 -5.69
C ASN A 97 15.56 15.67 -5.10
N VAL A 98 14.61 16.28 -5.81
CA VAL A 98 13.20 16.29 -5.42
C VAL A 98 12.61 14.87 -5.51
N LEU A 99 12.90 14.11 -6.57
CA LEU A 99 12.48 12.71 -6.70
C LEU A 99 12.98 11.83 -5.55
N LEU A 100 14.24 11.99 -5.14
CA LEU A 100 14.82 11.28 -4.00
C LEU A 100 14.13 11.66 -2.67
N GLY A 101 13.77 12.94 -2.51
CA GLY A 101 12.98 13.41 -1.38
C GLY A 101 11.60 12.73 -1.30
N PHE A 102 10.90 12.63 -2.43
CA PHE A 102 9.64 11.89 -2.52
C PHE A 102 9.83 10.40 -2.23
N ARG A 103 10.87 9.76 -2.78
CA ARG A 103 11.20 8.35 -2.50
C ARG A 103 11.35 8.12 -0.99
N ARG A 104 12.10 8.97 -0.30
CA ARG A 104 12.28 8.86 1.16
C ARG A 104 10.94 8.98 1.91
N ARG A 105 10.09 9.94 1.54
CA ARG A 105 8.76 10.13 2.16
C ARG A 105 7.87 8.90 1.96
N ILE A 106 7.81 8.39 0.73
CA ILE A 106 7.05 7.18 0.39
C ILE A 106 7.54 5.99 1.22
N TRP A 107 8.85 5.77 1.30
CA TRP A 107 9.42 4.68 2.09
C TRP A 107 9.10 4.80 3.58
N SER A 108 9.21 6.00 4.15
CA SER A 108 8.88 6.23 5.56
C SER A 108 7.41 5.95 5.85
N LEU A 109 6.49 6.39 4.99
CA LEU A 109 5.06 6.16 5.18
C LEU A 109 4.64 4.72 4.87
N ALA A 110 5.28 4.08 3.89
CA ALA A 110 5.10 2.65 3.63
C ALA A 110 5.49 1.80 4.84
N ALA A 111 6.59 2.15 5.53
CA ALA A 111 6.99 1.48 6.77
C ALA A 111 5.91 1.60 7.87
N VAL A 112 5.28 2.78 8.01
CA VAL A 112 4.12 2.95 8.90
C VAL A 112 2.99 2.02 8.46
N GLY A 113 2.66 1.99 7.17
CA GLY A 113 1.65 1.08 6.62
C GLY A 113 1.91 -0.39 7.00
N VAL A 114 3.14 -0.86 6.86
CA VAL A 114 3.55 -2.24 7.21
C VAL A 114 3.39 -2.53 8.71
N VAL A 115 3.77 -1.58 9.57
CA VAL A 115 3.63 -1.73 11.04
C VAL A 115 2.18 -1.95 11.44
N PHE A 116 1.23 -1.29 10.78
CA PHE A 116 -0.20 -1.48 11.06
C PHE A 116 -0.83 -2.66 10.30
N ALA A 117 -0.35 -2.96 9.09
CA ALA A 117 -0.82 -4.11 8.31
C ALA A 117 -0.48 -5.45 8.98
N THR A 118 0.70 -5.55 9.61
CA THR A 118 1.19 -6.79 10.24
C THR A 118 0.26 -7.31 11.35
N PRO A 119 -0.12 -6.54 12.39
CA PRO A 119 -1.05 -7.00 13.41
C PRO A 119 -2.46 -7.24 12.84
N ALA A 120 -2.92 -6.44 11.87
CA ALA A 120 -4.22 -6.67 11.23
C ALA A 120 -4.26 -8.02 10.49
N LEU A 121 -3.18 -8.35 9.77
CA LEU A 121 -3.01 -9.63 9.09
C LEU A 121 -2.92 -10.78 10.09
N TYR A 122 -2.09 -10.64 11.13
CA TYR A 122 -1.96 -11.65 12.19
C TYR A 122 -3.31 -11.96 12.85
N LEU A 123 -4.06 -10.92 13.23
CA LEU A 123 -5.40 -11.09 13.79
C LEU A 123 -6.32 -11.82 12.80
N GLY A 124 -6.27 -11.45 11.53
CA GLY A 124 -7.02 -12.12 10.46
C GLY A 124 -6.70 -13.61 10.32
N LEU A 125 -5.41 -13.96 10.37
CA LEU A 125 -4.95 -15.33 10.18
C LEU A 125 -5.12 -16.20 11.43
N VAL A 126 -5.07 -15.64 12.64
CA VAL A 126 -5.11 -16.47 13.86
C VAL A 126 -6.51 -16.52 14.48
N TYR A 127 -7.27 -15.43 14.41
CA TYR A 127 -8.52 -15.29 15.16
C TYR A 127 -9.78 -15.25 14.28
N PHE A 128 -9.64 -15.11 12.96
CA PHE A 128 -10.77 -14.91 12.05
C PHE A 128 -10.70 -15.83 10.81
N GLN A 129 -10.24 -17.07 10.99
CA GLN A 129 -10.35 -18.12 9.96
C GLN A 129 -11.77 -18.72 10.00
N GLU A 130 -12.70 -18.11 9.27
CA GLU A 130 -14.00 -18.71 8.97
C GLU A 130 -14.18 -18.88 7.46
#